data_AF-L7JNV9-F1
#
_entry.id   AF-L7JNV9-F1
#
_cell.length_a   1.000
_cell.length_b   1.000
_cell.length_c   1.000
_cell.angle_alpha   90.00
_cell.angle_beta   90.00
_cell.angle_gamma   90.00
#
_symmetry.space_group_name_H-M   'P 1'
#
loop_
_entity.id
_entity.type
_entity.pdbx_description
1 polymer ?
#
loop_
_entity_poly.entity_id
_entity_poly.type
_entity_poly.pdbx_seq_one_letter_code
_entity_poly.pdbx_strand_id
1 'polypeptide(L)'
;MSSNHTSPTPPKSAYTFPPDLLKYNVSITEYIDSQPGLSALIVGTVVFHPESSDRLLLIQRAASDFMPNLWETPGGMAEADRDRTVLDAAVRELHEESGLETAHVRRLIDLYEFKASDGRMFHKLTFEVEVRGDGGNRGQEGSAACCPRVKLDPEEHQDFVWVTEQEYRAGWAGERRLAITHPNQELTLDRAFKARRDEQKPIN
;
A
#
# COMPACT_ATOMS: atom_id res chain seq x y z
N MET A 1 45.33 14.85 23.08
CA MET A 1 44.33 13.76 23.07
C MET A 1 42.97 14.41 22.86
N SER A 2 42.41 14.31 21.65
CA SER A 2 41.07 14.82 21.36
C SER A 2 40.36 13.74 20.57
N SER A 3 39.59 12.94 21.29
CA SER A 3 38.76 11.87 20.75
C SER A 3 37.57 12.52 20.04
N ASN A 4 37.55 12.46 18.70
CA ASN A 4 36.36 12.79 17.93
C ASN A 4 35.32 11.70 18.17
N HIS A 5 34.37 11.96 19.07
CA HIS A 5 33.12 11.22 19.12
C HIS A 5 32.22 11.71 17.98
N THR A 6 32.34 11.09 16.82
CA THR A 6 31.29 11.16 15.80
C THR A 6 30.18 10.23 16.25
N SER A 7 29.14 10.76 16.87
CA SER A 7 27.92 9.98 17.13
C SER A 7 27.37 9.49 15.78
N PRO A 8 27.08 8.18 15.62
CA PRO A 8 26.50 7.68 14.39
C PRO A 8 25.15 8.37 14.17
N THR A 9 25.00 9.04 13.02
CA THR A 9 23.74 9.62 12.59
C THR A 9 22.70 8.50 12.54
N PRO A 10 21.54 8.59 13.23
CA PRO A 10 20.52 7.58 13.12
C PRO A 10 20.13 7.43 11.64
N PRO A 11 19.94 6.19 11.13
CA PRO A 11 19.60 5.99 9.74
C PRO A 11 18.32 6.76 9.43
N LYS A 12 18.39 7.61 8.41
CA LYS A 12 17.22 8.37 7.93
C LYS A 12 16.16 7.35 7.51
N SER A 13 14.95 7.47 8.05
CA SER A 13 13.84 6.57 7.72
C SER A 13 13.67 6.46 6.21
N ALA A 14 13.43 5.25 5.72
CA ALA A 14 13.31 4.96 4.30
C ALA A 14 12.06 5.61 3.66
N TYR A 15 11.14 6.15 4.45
CA TYR A 15 9.96 6.90 4.02
C TYR A 15 9.56 7.93 5.08
N THR A 16 8.64 8.82 4.74
CA THR A 16 8.05 9.79 5.67
C THR A 16 6.54 9.55 5.82
N PHE A 17 5.91 10.13 6.85
CA PHE A 17 4.46 10.08 7.07
C PHE A 17 4.04 11.26 7.96
N PRO A 18 2.78 11.72 7.91
CA PRO A 18 2.30 12.83 8.73
C PRO A 18 2.06 12.40 10.19
N PRO A 19 2.04 13.35 11.15
CA PRO A 19 1.83 13.05 12.58
C PRO A 19 0.58 12.23 12.90
N ASP A 20 -0.49 12.37 12.13
CA ASP A 20 -1.75 11.63 12.34
C ASP A 20 -1.59 10.11 12.17
N LEU A 21 -0.52 9.65 11.52
CA LEU A 21 -0.17 8.24 11.38
C LEU A 21 0.79 7.72 12.46
N LEU A 22 1.22 8.55 13.43
CA LEU A 22 2.10 8.12 14.53
C LEU A 22 1.53 6.94 15.32
N LYS A 23 0.20 6.86 15.46
CA LYS A 23 -0.49 5.73 16.10
C LYS A 23 -0.35 4.38 15.37
N TYR A 24 0.13 4.39 14.13
CA TYR A 24 0.46 3.19 13.36
C TYR A 24 1.99 2.99 13.25
N ASN A 25 2.79 3.95 13.72
CA ASN A 25 4.24 3.81 13.82
C ASN A 25 4.63 3.17 15.18
N VAL A 26 3.95 2.09 15.52
CA VAL A 26 4.12 1.27 16.72
C VAL A 26 4.30 -0.19 16.31
N SER A 27 4.87 -1.02 17.17
CA SER A 27 5.06 -2.45 16.88
C SER A 27 3.72 -3.17 16.66
N ILE A 28 3.74 -4.29 15.93
CA ILE A 28 2.52 -5.08 15.68
C ILE A 28 1.90 -5.56 16.99
N THR A 29 2.73 -6.02 17.94
CA THR A 29 2.30 -6.42 19.28
C THR A 29 1.64 -5.28 20.04
N GLU A 30 2.26 -4.10 20.07
CA GLU A 30 1.69 -2.92 20.75
C GLU A 30 0.34 -2.51 20.13
N TYR A 31 0.23 -2.52 18.79
CA TYR A 31 -1.03 -2.25 18.13
C TYR A 31 -2.09 -3.29 18.53
N ILE A 32 -1.79 -4.59 18.45
CA ILE A 32 -2.74 -5.66 18.81
C ILE A 32 -3.16 -5.56 20.28
N ASP A 33 -2.22 -5.38 21.20
CA ASP A 33 -2.50 -5.27 22.65
C ASP A 33 -3.37 -4.04 22.97
N SER A 34 -3.30 -2.99 22.15
CA SER A 34 -4.14 -1.80 22.28
C SER A 34 -5.59 -2.00 21.78
N GLN A 35 -5.88 -3.06 21.03
CA GLN A 35 -7.18 -3.33 20.42
C GLN A 35 -7.87 -4.53 21.10
N PRO A 36 -8.90 -4.30 21.94
CA PRO A 36 -9.57 -5.37 22.67
C PRO A 36 -10.10 -6.48 21.76
N GLY A 37 -9.60 -7.70 21.95
CA GLY A 37 -10.04 -8.89 21.22
C GLY A 37 -9.43 -9.07 19.83
N LEU A 38 -8.56 -8.16 19.38
CA LEU A 38 -7.82 -8.31 18.13
C LEU A 38 -6.85 -9.49 18.22
N SER A 39 -6.86 -10.35 17.20
CA SER A 39 -5.98 -11.54 17.15
C SER A 39 -4.82 -11.36 16.19
N ALA A 40 -5.03 -10.64 15.08
CA ALA A 40 -4.03 -10.45 14.04
C ALA A 40 -4.34 -9.21 13.19
N LEU A 41 -3.34 -8.72 12.47
CA LEU A 41 -3.41 -7.51 11.67
C LEU A 41 -3.02 -7.81 10.22
N ILE A 42 -3.84 -7.33 9.29
CA ILE A 42 -3.56 -7.28 7.86
C ILE A 42 -3.31 -5.83 7.49
N VAL A 43 -2.35 -5.60 6.61
CA VAL A 43 -2.06 -4.28 6.05
C VAL A 43 -2.31 -4.28 4.55
N GLY A 44 -2.67 -3.12 4.02
CA GLY A 44 -2.83 -2.92 2.58
C GLY A 44 -2.35 -1.55 2.16
N THR A 45 -2.09 -1.39 0.86
CA THR A 45 -1.64 -0.13 0.28
C THR A 45 -2.45 0.25 -0.94
N VAL A 46 -2.86 1.51 -0.99
CA VAL A 46 -3.42 2.13 -2.19
C VAL A 46 -2.34 3.03 -2.78
N VAL A 47 -1.95 2.74 -4.01
CA VAL A 47 -0.99 3.56 -4.74
C VAL A 47 -1.70 4.18 -5.94
N PHE A 48 -1.66 5.51 -6.03
CA PHE A 48 -2.06 6.20 -7.24
C PHE A 48 -0.82 6.49 -8.11
N HIS A 49 -1.00 6.47 -9.43
CA HIS A 49 0.08 6.71 -10.37
C HIS A 49 0.64 8.14 -10.17
N PRO A 50 1.96 8.32 -9.98
CA PRO A 50 2.57 9.62 -9.70
C PRO A 50 2.27 10.68 -10.78
N GLU A 51 2.34 10.28 -12.05
CA GLU A 51 2.08 11.17 -13.20
C GLU A 51 0.62 11.20 -13.64
N SER A 52 -0.24 10.35 -13.06
CA SER A 52 -1.64 10.22 -13.44
C SER A 52 -2.45 9.92 -12.19
N SER A 53 -2.58 10.96 -11.36
CA SER A 53 -3.10 10.86 -10.00
C SER A 53 -4.54 10.34 -9.88
N ASP A 54 -5.23 10.09 -10.99
CA ASP A 54 -6.56 9.48 -11.11
C ASP A 54 -6.54 7.96 -11.30
N ARG A 55 -5.36 7.35 -11.50
CA ARG A 55 -5.19 5.92 -11.70
C ARG A 55 -4.63 5.23 -10.46
N LEU A 56 -5.25 4.14 -10.05
CA LEU A 56 -4.89 3.35 -8.87
C LEU A 56 -4.30 2.00 -9.30
N LEU A 57 -3.28 1.51 -8.59
CA LEU A 57 -2.69 0.20 -8.84
C LEU A 57 -3.56 -0.93 -8.30
N LEU A 58 -3.91 -1.87 -9.17
CA LEU A 58 -4.39 -3.20 -8.78
C LEU A 58 -3.41 -4.26 -9.28
N ILE A 59 -3.25 -5.30 -8.48
CA ILE A 59 -2.50 -6.51 -8.82
C ILE A 59 -3.47 -7.70 -8.88
N GLN A 60 -3.17 -8.66 -9.76
CA GLN A 60 -3.98 -9.86 -9.94
C GLN A 60 -3.30 -11.06 -9.28
N ARG A 61 -4.02 -11.72 -8.40
CA ARG A 61 -3.58 -12.96 -7.73
C ARG A 61 -3.25 -14.04 -8.76
N ALA A 62 -2.14 -14.74 -8.54
CA ALA A 62 -1.69 -15.82 -9.41
C ALA A 62 -2.74 -16.93 -9.50
N ALA A 63 -2.78 -17.63 -10.64
CA ALA A 63 -3.70 -18.74 -10.87
C ALA A 63 -3.48 -19.92 -9.91
N SER A 64 -2.28 -20.02 -9.33
CA SER A 64 -1.88 -21.02 -8.34
C SER A 64 -2.25 -20.67 -6.90
N ASP A 65 -2.68 -19.43 -6.65
CA ASP A 65 -2.95 -18.94 -5.30
C ASP A 65 -4.40 -19.20 -4.86
N PHE A 66 -4.70 -19.03 -3.57
CA PHE A 66 -6.06 -18.99 -3.06
C PHE A 66 -6.83 -17.83 -3.71
N MET A 67 -8.11 -18.03 -4.03
CA MET A 67 -8.92 -17.03 -4.75
C MET A 67 -8.23 -16.50 -6.03
N PRO A 68 -7.91 -17.40 -6.98
CA PRO A 68 -7.05 -17.09 -8.11
C PRO A 68 -7.69 -16.12 -9.10
N ASN A 69 -6.87 -15.36 -9.83
CA ASN A 69 -7.25 -14.42 -10.90
C ASN A 69 -8.12 -13.22 -10.44
N LEU A 70 -8.30 -13.04 -9.13
CA LEU A 70 -8.99 -11.88 -8.58
C LEU A 70 -8.02 -10.71 -8.41
N TRP A 71 -8.56 -9.50 -8.47
CA TRP A 71 -7.82 -8.25 -8.39
C TRP A 71 -7.92 -7.65 -6.99
N GLU A 72 -6.81 -7.11 -6.51
CA GLU A 72 -6.73 -6.45 -5.21
C GLU A 72 -5.68 -5.34 -5.17
N THR A 73 -5.68 -4.60 -4.07
CA THR A 73 -4.59 -3.71 -3.71
C THR A 73 -3.48 -4.51 -3.05
N PRO A 74 -2.20 -4.14 -3.22
CA PRO A 74 -1.12 -4.83 -2.53
C PRO A 74 -1.31 -4.85 -1.01
N GLY A 75 -0.99 -5.96 -0.36
CA GLY A 75 -1.15 -6.12 1.08
C GLY A 75 -1.16 -7.56 1.58
N GLY A 76 -0.73 -7.74 2.82
CA GLY A 76 -0.61 -9.06 3.45
C GLY A 76 -0.66 -8.98 4.97
N MET A 77 -0.23 -10.06 5.62
CA MET A 77 -0.24 -10.17 7.07
C MET A 77 0.88 -9.31 7.68
N ALA A 78 0.59 -8.59 8.75
CA ALA A 78 1.64 -7.97 9.54
C ALA A 78 2.32 -9.02 10.44
N GLU A 79 3.65 -9.03 10.43
CA GLU A 79 4.48 -10.05 11.07
C GLU A 79 5.30 -9.42 12.21
N ALA A 80 5.00 -9.76 13.46
CA ALA A 80 5.62 -9.10 14.63
C ALA A 80 7.14 -9.36 14.77
N ASP A 81 7.65 -10.44 14.19
CA ASP A 81 9.08 -10.81 14.19
C ASP A 81 9.86 -10.18 13.02
N ARG A 82 9.17 -9.75 11.96
CA ARG A 82 9.75 -9.15 10.75
C ARG A 82 9.55 -7.63 10.69
N ASP A 83 8.37 -7.16 11.06
CA ASP A 83 7.93 -5.78 10.91
C ASP A 83 8.16 -4.98 12.20
N ARG A 84 8.95 -3.91 12.11
CA ARG A 84 9.20 -3.04 13.27
C ARG A 84 7.96 -2.24 13.66
N THR A 85 7.14 -1.86 12.67
CA THR A 85 5.89 -1.11 12.88
C THR A 85 4.80 -1.54 11.91
N VAL A 86 3.54 -1.16 12.18
CA VAL A 86 2.41 -1.38 11.26
C VAL A 86 2.65 -0.70 9.90
N LEU A 87 3.23 0.49 9.89
CA LEU A 87 3.60 1.17 8.65
C LEU A 87 4.72 0.43 7.90
N ASP A 88 5.72 -0.12 8.61
CA ASP A 88 6.77 -0.92 8.00
C ASP A 88 6.20 -2.18 7.33
N ALA A 89 5.20 -2.83 7.95
CA ALA A 89 4.50 -3.96 7.32
C ALA A 89 3.85 -3.55 6.00
N ALA A 90 3.12 -2.42 5.96
CA ALA A 90 2.48 -1.95 4.73
C ALA A 90 3.51 -1.62 3.63
N VAL A 91 4.65 -1.04 4.01
CA VAL A 91 5.75 -0.73 3.09
C VAL A 91 6.42 -1.99 2.56
N ARG A 92 6.60 -3.00 3.41
CA ARG A 92 7.15 -4.30 3.05
C ARG A 92 6.27 -5.00 2.01
N GLU A 93 4.98 -5.14 2.29
CA GLU A 93 4.02 -5.81 1.39
C GLU A 93 3.99 -5.13 0.02
N LEU A 94 3.92 -3.81 -0.02
CA LEU A 94 3.96 -3.08 -1.29
C LEU A 94 5.23 -3.38 -2.09
N HIS A 95 6.39 -3.41 -1.42
CA HIS A 95 7.66 -3.70 -2.10
C HIS A 95 7.73 -5.17 -2.57
N GLU A 96 7.29 -6.13 -1.76
CA GLU A 96 7.34 -7.56 -2.10
C GLU A 96 6.46 -7.88 -3.30
N GLU A 97 5.21 -7.40 -3.30
CA GLU A 97 4.23 -7.76 -4.33
C GLU A 97 4.32 -6.92 -5.60
N SER A 98 4.95 -5.74 -5.55
CA SER A 98 4.97 -4.81 -6.70
C SER A 98 6.34 -4.21 -7.04
N GLY A 99 7.37 -4.45 -6.21
CA GLY A 99 8.69 -3.85 -6.37
C GLY A 99 8.73 -2.34 -6.20
N LEU A 100 7.62 -1.72 -5.75
CA LEU A 100 7.52 -0.27 -5.61
C LEU A 100 8.14 0.20 -4.29
N GLU A 101 8.92 1.29 -4.38
CA GLU A 101 9.62 1.88 -3.27
C GLU A 101 8.79 3.01 -2.65
N THR A 102 8.43 2.87 -1.37
CA THR A 102 7.64 3.90 -0.67
C THR A 102 8.46 5.18 -0.43
N ALA A 103 7.90 6.32 -0.85
CA ALA A 103 8.43 7.64 -0.53
C ALA A 103 7.74 8.24 0.70
N HIS A 104 6.40 8.17 0.72
CA HIS A 104 5.57 8.78 1.75
C HIS A 104 4.30 7.97 2.00
N VAL A 105 4.00 7.66 3.26
CA VAL A 105 2.69 7.11 3.65
C VAL A 105 1.79 8.28 4.03
N ARG A 106 0.74 8.47 3.25
CA ARG A 106 0.02 9.74 3.21
C ARG A 106 -1.14 9.80 4.20
N ARG A 107 -1.96 8.75 4.25
CA ARG A 107 -3.16 8.67 5.11
C ARG A 107 -3.65 7.25 5.25
N LEU A 108 -4.44 6.98 6.28
CA LEU A 108 -5.29 5.80 6.34
C LEU A 108 -6.48 5.99 5.40
N ILE A 109 -6.70 5.02 4.51
CA ILE A 109 -7.88 4.96 3.63
C ILE A 109 -8.99 4.15 4.26
N ASP A 110 -8.64 3.04 4.91
CA ASP A 110 -9.62 2.12 5.45
C ASP A 110 -9.15 1.40 6.71
N LEU A 111 -10.09 1.14 7.60
CA LEU A 111 -9.99 0.15 8.68
C LEU A 111 -11.22 -0.74 8.56
N TYR A 112 -10.97 -2.00 8.24
CA TYR A 112 -12.00 -3.04 8.16
C TYR A 112 -11.76 -4.08 9.25
N GLU A 113 -12.79 -4.37 10.04
CA GLU A 113 -12.74 -5.38 11.10
C GLU A 113 -13.57 -6.59 10.70
N PHE A 114 -13.02 -7.78 10.87
CA PHE A 114 -13.76 -9.01 10.60
C PHE A 114 -13.34 -10.17 11.48
N LYS A 115 -14.26 -11.13 11.61
CA LYS A 115 -14.03 -12.38 12.31
C LYS A 115 -13.82 -13.49 11.29
N ALA A 116 -12.68 -14.16 11.34
CA ALA A 116 -12.44 -15.35 10.52
C ALA A 116 -13.30 -16.53 11.02
N SER A 117 -13.44 -17.56 10.18
CA SER A 117 -14.23 -18.76 10.52
C SER A 117 -13.70 -19.53 11.73
N ASP A 118 -12.42 -19.39 12.05
CA ASP A 118 -11.76 -19.97 13.23
C ASP A 118 -11.99 -19.15 14.52
N GLY A 119 -12.71 -18.03 14.42
CA GLY A 119 -13.07 -17.18 15.53
C GLY A 119 -12.07 -16.07 15.87
N ARG A 120 -10.92 -16.01 15.18
CA ARG A 120 -9.97 -14.90 15.33
C ARG A 120 -10.54 -13.61 14.78
N MET A 121 -10.28 -12.50 15.47
CA MET A 121 -10.62 -11.16 15.00
C MET A 121 -9.43 -10.56 14.27
N PHE A 122 -9.70 -9.92 13.14
CA PHE A 122 -8.72 -9.28 12.27
C PHE A 122 -9.09 -7.82 12.06
N HIS A 123 -8.07 -6.97 12.05
CA HIS A 123 -8.13 -5.64 11.46
C HIS A 123 -7.41 -5.70 10.11
N LYS A 124 -7.97 -5.06 9.09
CA LYS A 124 -7.27 -4.72 7.85
C LYS A 124 -7.13 -3.20 7.79
N LEU A 125 -5.90 -2.71 7.89
CA LEU A 125 -5.56 -1.29 7.75
C LEU A 125 -5.00 -1.04 6.36
N THR A 126 -5.67 -0.19 5.58
CA THR A 126 -5.21 0.18 4.23
C THR A 126 -4.73 1.61 4.22
N PHE A 127 -3.51 1.86 3.76
CA PHE A 127 -2.89 3.17 3.68
C PHE A 127 -2.71 3.65 2.24
N GLU A 128 -2.89 4.94 2.00
CA GLU A 128 -2.45 5.54 0.74
C GLU A 128 -0.95 5.81 0.79
N VAL A 129 -0.25 5.36 -0.25
CA VAL A 129 1.20 5.44 -0.36
C VAL A 129 1.61 6.16 -1.64
N GLU A 130 2.52 7.11 -1.49
CA GLU A 130 3.25 7.73 -2.59
C GLU A 130 4.56 6.97 -2.79
N VAL A 131 4.83 6.59 -4.04
CA VAL A 131 6.00 5.79 -4.42
C VAL A 131 7.06 6.66 -5.07
N ARG A 132 8.32 6.26 -4.95
CA ARG A 132 9.43 6.89 -5.67
C ARG A 132 9.30 6.60 -7.16
N GLY A 133 9.47 7.62 -8.00
CA GLY A 133 9.78 7.41 -9.41
C GLY A 133 11.12 6.68 -9.55
N ASP A 134 11.29 5.86 -10.58
CA ASP A 134 12.57 5.28 -10.91
C ASP A 134 13.51 6.42 -11.30
N GLY A 135 14.42 6.76 -10.38
CA GLY A 135 15.49 7.71 -10.59
C GLY A 135 16.53 7.17 -11.57
N GLY A 136 16.12 6.88 -12.80
CA GLY A 136 17.00 6.59 -13.92
C GLY A 136 18.11 7.64 -13.91
N ASN A 137 19.36 7.16 -13.82
CA ASN A 137 20.59 7.94 -13.66
C ASN A 137 20.43 9.40 -14.12
N ARG A 138 20.46 10.34 -13.16
CA ARG A 138 20.51 11.79 -13.43
C ARG A 138 21.77 12.10 -14.26
N GLY A 139 21.60 12.07 -15.57
CA GLY A 139 22.67 12.23 -16.54
C GLY A 139 22.16 12.49 -17.95
N GLN A 140 21.00 13.13 -18.10
CA GLN A 140 20.62 13.83 -19.32
C GLN A 140 19.42 14.74 -19.04
N GLU A 141 19.61 16.05 -19.28
CA GLU A 141 18.55 17.05 -19.22
C GLU A 141 17.40 16.63 -20.16
N GLY A 142 16.19 16.49 -19.62
CA GLY A 142 14.96 16.26 -20.41
C GLY A 142 14.20 14.96 -20.17
N SER A 143 14.59 14.09 -19.22
CA SER A 143 13.81 12.90 -18.88
C SER A 143 12.70 13.24 -17.89
N ALA A 144 11.44 13.07 -18.32
CA ALA A 144 10.28 12.96 -17.42
C ALA A 144 10.62 12.01 -16.27
N ALA A 145 10.13 12.29 -15.06
CA ALA A 145 10.17 11.33 -13.97
C ALA A 145 9.58 10.03 -14.50
N CYS A 146 10.42 9.01 -14.63
CA CYS A 146 10.02 7.76 -15.25
C CYS A 146 8.90 7.14 -14.40
N CYS A 147 7.95 6.48 -15.08
CA CYS A 147 6.80 5.87 -14.42
C CYS A 147 7.28 4.79 -13.44
N PRO A 148 6.65 4.66 -12.26
CA PRO A 148 7.03 3.62 -11.30
C PRO A 148 6.94 2.24 -11.96
N ARG A 149 8.06 1.52 -11.98
CA ARG A 149 8.14 0.20 -12.61
C ARG A 149 7.62 -0.87 -11.66
N VAL A 150 6.38 -1.31 -11.90
CA VAL A 150 5.79 -2.45 -11.19
C VAL A 150 6.50 -3.74 -11.60
N LYS A 151 6.94 -4.51 -10.61
CA LYS A 151 7.52 -5.83 -10.75
C LYS A 151 6.84 -6.77 -9.76
N LEU A 152 6.02 -7.66 -10.28
CA LEU A 152 5.28 -8.64 -9.49
C LEU A 152 6.16 -9.86 -9.16
N ASP A 153 5.84 -10.52 -8.06
CA ASP A 153 6.27 -11.89 -7.80
C ASP A 153 5.32 -12.85 -8.53
N PRO A 154 5.77 -13.59 -9.57
CA PRO A 154 4.89 -14.47 -10.34
C PRO A 154 4.32 -15.66 -9.53
N GLU A 155 4.88 -15.99 -8.36
CA GLU A 155 4.33 -17.05 -7.50
C GLU A 155 3.05 -16.58 -6.79
N GLU A 156 2.93 -15.27 -6.52
CA GLU A 156 1.81 -14.68 -5.78
C GLU A 156 0.88 -13.83 -6.68
N HIS A 157 1.44 -13.10 -7.66
CA HIS A 157 0.70 -12.21 -8.56
C HIS A 157 1.17 -12.28 -10.01
N GLN A 158 0.22 -12.30 -10.95
CA GLN A 158 0.48 -12.59 -12.36
C GLN A 158 0.25 -11.42 -13.33
N ASP A 159 -0.49 -10.39 -12.92
CA ASP A 159 -0.81 -9.24 -13.77
C ASP A 159 -1.05 -7.97 -12.93
N PHE A 160 -0.96 -6.79 -13.54
CA PHE A 160 -1.24 -5.53 -12.87
C PHE A 160 -1.95 -4.53 -13.81
N VAL A 161 -2.73 -3.61 -13.23
CA VAL A 161 -3.34 -2.50 -13.97
C VAL A 161 -3.28 -1.21 -13.17
N TRP A 162 -3.19 -0.10 -13.90
CA TRP A 162 -3.42 1.25 -13.39
C TRP A 162 -4.81 1.70 -13.81
N VAL A 163 -5.78 1.59 -12.90
CA VAL A 163 -7.21 1.72 -13.20
C VAL A 163 -7.74 3.08 -12.77
N THR A 164 -8.49 3.75 -13.65
CA THR A 164 -9.28 4.93 -13.29
C THR A 164 -10.54 4.54 -12.51
N GLU A 165 -11.15 5.49 -11.81
CA GLU A 165 -12.44 5.23 -11.16
C GLU A 165 -13.52 4.78 -12.16
N GLN A 166 -13.52 5.32 -13.37
CA GLN A 166 -14.50 4.97 -14.40
C GLN A 166 -14.32 3.52 -14.89
N GLU A 167 -13.08 3.11 -15.16
CA GLU A 167 -12.73 1.74 -15.56
C GLU A 167 -13.09 0.74 -14.45
N TYR A 168 -12.75 1.07 -13.20
CA TYR A 168 -13.13 0.29 -12.02
C TYR A 168 -14.65 0.11 -11.93
N ARG A 169 -15.43 1.20 -12.05
CA ARG A 169 -16.90 1.15 -12.01
C ARG A 169 -17.51 0.40 -13.19
N ALA A 170 -16.86 0.44 -14.36
CA ALA A 170 -17.27 -0.36 -15.51
C ALA A 170 -16.96 -1.85 -15.35
N GLY A 171 -16.04 -2.21 -14.44
CA GLY A 171 -15.57 -3.57 -14.21
C GLY A 171 -14.50 -4.02 -15.22
N TRP A 172 -13.88 -3.10 -15.95
CA TRP A 172 -12.92 -3.39 -17.02
C TRP A 172 -11.79 -2.35 -17.09
N ALA A 173 -10.55 -2.82 -17.23
CA ALA A 173 -9.39 -2.00 -17.55
C ALA A 173 -8.79 -2.45 -18.89
N GLY A 174 -9.14 -1.77 -19.98
CA GLY A 174 -8.89 -2.25 -21.33
C GLY A 174 -9.61 -3.59 -21.58
N GLU A 175 -8.87 -4.62 -21.94
CA GLU A 175 -9.41 -5.98 -22.18
C GLU A 175 -9.51 -6.84 -20.91
N ARG A 176 -9.06 -6.33 -19.76
CA ARG A 176 -9.02 -7.08 -18.50
C ARG A 176 -10.30 -6.88 -17.71
N ARG A 177 -10.96 -7.98 -17.36
CA ARG A 177 -12.11 -7.98 -16.45
C ARG A 177 -11.63 -7.86 -15.01
N LEU A 178 -12.15 -6.86 -14.29
CA LEU A 178 -11.81 -6.58 -12.90
C LEU A 178 -12.77 -7.33 -11.95
N ALA A 179 -12.47 -8.59 -11.69
CA ALA A 179 -13.12 -9.34 -10.63
C ALA A 179 -12.40 -9.10 -9.30
N ILE A 180 -12.95 -8.25 -8.44
CA ILE A 180 -12.33 -7.87 -7.16
C ILE A 180 -12.49 -9.00 -6.12
N THR A 181 -11.48 -9.18 -5.26
CA THR A 181 -11.44 -10.29 -4.28
C THR A 181 -12.65 -10.36 -3.36
N HIS A 182 -13.01 -9.27 -2.68
CA HIS A 182 -14.10 -9.24 -1.70
C HIS A 182 -14.85 -7.91 -1.71
N PRO A 183 -16.13 -7.86 -1.26
CA PRO A 183 -16.91 -6.62 -1.18
C PRO A 183 -16.22 -5.51 -0.34
N ASN A 184 -15.47 -5.86 0.69
CA ASN A 184 -14.76 -4.85 1.49
C ASN A 184 -13.57 -4.23 0.73
N GLN A 185 -12.96 -4.99 -0.18
CA GLN A 185 -11.94 -4.47 -1.07
C GLN A 185 -12.54 -3.43 -2.02
N GLU A 186 -13.76 -3.66 -2.54
CA GLU A 186 -14.50 -2.67 -3.32
C GLU A 186 -14.79 -1.39 -2.51
N LEU A 187 -15.17 -1.51 -1.24
CA LEU A 187 -15.36 -0.37 -0.33
C LEU A 187 -14.06 0.41 -0.10
N THR A 188 -12.93 -0.28 0.07
CA THR A 188 -11.61 0.34 0.17
C THR A 188 -11.28 1.15 -1.10
N LEU A 189 -11.57 0.60 -2.29
CA LEU A 189 -11.36 1.29 -3.56
C LEU A 189 -12.27 2.52 -3.72
N ASP A 190 -13.55 2.40 -3.36
CA ASP A 190 -14.47 3.54 -3.36
C ASP A 190 -14.02 4.64 -2.40
N ARG A 191 -13.53 4.28 -1.20
CA ARG A 191 -12.95 5.21 -0.23
C ARG A 191 -11.69 5.90 -0.78
N ALA A 192 -10.80 5.14 -1.43
CA ALA A 192 -9.60 5.67 -2.06
C ALA A 192 -9.93 6.71 -3.15
N PHE A 193 -10.77 6.34 -4.12
CA PHE A 193 -11.16 7.26 -5.19
C PHE A 193 -11.90 8.48 -4.64
N LYS A 194 -12.78 8.31 -3.64
CA LYS A 194 -13.45 9.43 -2.99
C LYS A 194 -12.44 10.38 -2.32
N ALA A 195 -11.49 9.83 -1.55
CA ALA A 195 -10.46 10.61 -0.88
C ALA A 195 -9.59 11.41 -1.86
N ARG A 196 -9.34 10.85 -3.04
CA ARG A 196 -8.61 11.53 -4.13
C ARG A 196 -9.44 12.63 -4.80
N ARG A 197 -10.74 12.40 -5.06
CA ARG A 197 -11.64 13.42 -5.62
C ARG A 197 -11.82 14.62 -4.69
N ASP A 198 -11.99 14.37 -3.39
CA ASP A 198 -12.24 15.44 -2.43
C ASP A 198 -11.03 16.37 -2.28
N GLU A 199 -9.83 15.87 -2.55
CA GLU A 199 -8.59 16.65 -2.57
C GLU A 199 -8.43 17.50 -3.84
N GLN A 200 -8.87 16.99 -5.00
CA GLN A 200 -8.76 17.70 -6.27
C GLN A 200 -9.83 18.80 -6.45
N LYS A 201 -10.82 18.89 -5.56
CA LYS A 201 -11.80 19.98 -5.59
C LYS A 201 -11.11 21.29 -5.20
N PRO A 202 -11.20 22.34 -6.04
CA PRO A 202 -10.69 23.65 -5.65
C PRO A 202 -11.43 24.12 -4.38
N ILE A 203 -10.67 24.67 -3.45
CA ILE A 203 -11.23 25.39 -2.30
C ILE A 203 -11.92 26.63 -2.87
N ASN A 204 -13.25 26.61 -2.91
CA ASN A 204 -14.07 27.78 -3.26
C ASN A 204 -14.00 28.85 -2.17
#